data_AF-A0ABD0QNE9-F1
#
_entry.id   AF-A0ABD0QNE9-F1
#
_cell.length_a   1.000
_cell.length_b   1.000
_cell.length_c   1.000
_cell.angle_alpha   90.00
_cell.angle_beta   90.00
_cell.angle_gamma   90.00
#
_symmetry.space_group_name_H-M   'P 1'
#
loop_
_entity.id
_entity.type
_entity.pdbx_description
1 polymer ?
#
loop_
_entity_poly.entity_id
_entity_poly.type
_entity_poly.pdbx_seq_one_letter_code
_entity_poly.pdbx_strand_id
1 'polypeptide(L)' 'RGVYEQLTKDCVAQGCCVDLFLFPNQYVDIATMGDVSSHTGGSIYKYSNFQ' A
#
# COMPACT_ATOMS: atom_id res chain seq x y z
N ARG A 1 -13.17 8.27 -8.90
CA ARG A 1 -12.15 8.25 -7.83
C ARG A 1 -11.62 6.84 -7.72
N GLY A 2 -10.30 6.65 -7.68
CA GLY A 2 -9.70 5.32 -7.56
C GLY A 2 -9.97 4.72 -6.18
N VAL A 3 -10.06 3.39 -6.08
CA VAL A 3 -10.31 2.68 -4.80
C VAL A 3 -9.25 3.03 -3.75
N TYR A 4 -7.97 3.03 -4.13
CA TYR A 4 -6.85 3.37 -3.25
C TYR A 4 -6.87 4.83 -2.79
N GLU A 5 -7.32 5.75 -3.64
CA GLU A 5 -7.46 7.18 -3.29
C GLU A 5 -8.51 7.39 -2.18
N GLN A 6 -9.63 6.66 -2.25
CA GLN A 6 -10.67 6.72 -1.22
C GLN A 6 -10.17 6.09 0.08
N LEU A 7 -9.51 4.93 -0.01
CA LEU A 7 -8.93 4.23 1.14
C LEU A 7 -7.91 5.11 1.88
N THR A 8 -7.03 5.80 1.17
CA THR A 8 -6.08 6.76 1.76
C THR A 8 -6.80 7.82 2.60
N LYS A 9 -7.88 8.40 2.08
CA LYS A 9 -8.64 9.45 2.76
C LYS A 9 -9.30 8.93 4.04
N ASP A 10 -9.86 7.73 3.97
CA ASP A 10 -10.52 7.11 5.11
C ASP A 10 -9.49 6.76 6.20
N CYS A 11 -8.31 6.26 5.83
CA CYS A 11 -7.22 5.96 6.76
C CYS A 11 -6.70 7.23 7.47
N VAL A 12 -6.45 8.30 6.71
CA VAL A 12 -6.01 9.59 7.28
C VAL A 12 -7.09 10.17 8.20
N ALA A 13 -8.36 10.10 7.82
CA ALA A 13 -9.47 10.58 8.65
C ALA A 13 -9.61 9.81 9.98
N GLN A 14 -9.24 8.53 9.99
CA GLN A 14 -9.24 7.66 11.17
C GLN A 14 -7.92 7.73 11.97
N GLY A 15 -6.89 8.41 11.46
CA GLY A 15 -5.58 8.46 12.07
C GLY A 15 -4.83 7.13 12.06
N CYS A 16 -5.08 6.27 11.07
CA CYS A 16 -4.38 4.99 10.92
C CYS A 16 -3.41 4.99 9.74
N CYS A 17 -2.32 4.25 9.90
CA CYS A 17 -1.33 3.98 8.86
C CYS A 17 -1.54 2.60 8.23
N VAL A 18 -1.03 2.43 7.01
CA VAL A 18 -1.11 1.17 6.28
C VAL A 18 0.29 0.72 5.87
N ASP A 19 0.74 -0.41 6.41
CA ASP A 19 1.96 -1.08 5.98
C ASP A 19 1.65 -2.22 5.00
N LEU A 20 2.40 -2.30 3.90
CA LEU A 20 2.25 -3.33 2.87
C LEU A 20 3.41 -4.32 2.92
N PHE A 21 3.12 -5.60 3.13
CA PHE A 21 4.09 -6.70 3.04
C PHE A 21 3.75 -7.56 1.82
N LEU A 22 4.57 -7.49 0.79
CA LEU A 22 4.31 -8.08 -0.51
C LEU A 22 5.30 -9.21 -0.80
N PHE A 23 4.77 -10.37 -1.17
CA PHE A 23 5.52 -11.57 -1.56
C PHE A 23 5.14 -12.01 -2.98
N PRO A 24 5.35 -11.17 -4.01
CA PRO A 24 4.83 -11.43 -5.33
C PRO A 24 5.67 -12.47 -6.10
N ASN A 25 5.00 -13.46 -6.68
CA ASN A 25 5.58 -14.39 -7.68
C ASN A 25 5.38 -13.93 -9.13
N GLN A 26 4.71 -12.79 -9.34
CA GLN A 26 4.42 -12.19 -10.64
C GLN A 26 4.32 -10.66 -10.51
N TYR A 27 4.07 -9.96 -11.62
CA TYR A 27 3.92 -8.51 -11.61
C TYR A 27 2.81 -8.07 -10.65
N VAL A 28 3.10 -7.05 -9.84
CA VAL A 28 2.15 -6.35 -8.98
C VAL A 28 2.37 -4.86 -9.19
N ASP A 29 1.28 -4.11 -9.43
CA ASP A 29 1.31 -2.66 -9.58
C ASP A 29 1.45 -1.97 -8.20
N ILE A 30 2.68 -2.00 -7.67
CA ILE A 30 3.02 -1.37 -6.40
C ILE A 30 2.91 0.15 -6.49
N ALA A 31 3.04 0.74 -7.69
CA ALA A 31 2.93 2.19 -7.86
C ALA A 31 1.53 2.67 -7.49
N THR A 32 0.49 2.00 -7.98
CA THR A 32 -0.91 2.37 -7.67
C THR A 32 -1.31 2.01 -6.24
N MET A 33 -0.88 0.85 -5.72
CA MET A 33 -1.25 0.41 -4.36
C MET A 33 -0.45 1.14 -3.26
N GLY A 34 0.79 1.49 -3.55
CA GLY A 34 1.74 2.10 -2.63
C GLY A 34 1.40 3.53 -2.23
N ASP A 35 0.47 4.17 -2.96
CA ASP A 35 -0.09 5.46 -2.56
C ASP A 35 -0.72 5.39 -1.18
N VAL A 36 -1.38 4.29 -0.80
CA VAL A 36 -2.02 4.19 0.52
C VAL A 36 -0.99 4.21 1.63
N SER A 37 0.05 3.37 1.55
CA SER A 37 1.12 3.37 2.56
C SER A 37 1.85 4.71 2.60
N SER A 38 2.21 5.27 1.44
CA SER A 38 2.97 6.52 1.37
C SER A 38 2.21 7.72 1.97
N HIS A 39 0.91 7.82 1.72
CA HIS A 39 0.10 8.95 2.19
C HIS A 39 -0.42 8.76 3.64
N THR A 40 -0.42 7.55 4.16
CA THR A 40 -0.84 7.26 5.54
C THR A 40 0.34 7.15 6.51
N GLY A 41 1.57 7.35 6.04
CA GLY A 41 2.80 7.28 6.85
C GLY A 41 3.30 5.87 7.15
N GLY A 42 2.79 4.87 6.41
CA GLY A 42 3.26 3.49 6.48
C GLY A 42 4.43 3.20 5.52
N SER A 43 4.84 1.94 5.49
CA SER A 43 5.98 1.43 4.72
C SER A 43 5.57 0.30 3.78
N ILE A 44 6.32 0.15 2.69
CA ILE A 44 6.13 -0.93 1.71
C ILE A 44 7.35 -1.85 1.75
N TYR A 45 7.11 -3.12 2.06
CA TYR A 45 8.11 -4.17 2.10
C TYR A 45 7.85 -5.15 0.96
N LYS A 46 8.74 -5.19 -0.02
CA LYS A 46 8.64 -6.11 -1.17
C LYS A 46 9.72 -7.19 -1.06
N TYR A 47 9.29 -8.43 -0.97
CA TYR A 47 10.14 -9.62 -0.96
C TYR A 47 10.04 -10.31 -2.31
N SER A 48 10.99 -10.03 -3.19
CA SER A 48 11.06 -10.71 -4.49
C SER A 48 11.64 -12.11 -4.30
N ASN A 49 10.99 -13.14 -4.87
CA ASN A 49 11.40 -14.55 -4.80
C ASN A 49 11.43 -15.13 -3.37
N PHE A 50 10.41 -14.84 -2.56
CA PHE A 50 10.27 -15.45 -1.24
C PHE A 50 9.99 -16.96 -1.36
N GLN A 51 10.85 -17.80 -0.76
CA GLN A 51 10.76 -19.27 -0.74
C GLN A 51 10.78 -19.80 0.69
#